data_AF-A0A6I7P0A3-F1
#
_entry.id   AF-A0A6I7P0A3-F1
#
_cell.length_a   1.000
_cell.length_b   1.000
_cell.length_c   1.000
_cell.angle_alpha   90.00
_cell.angle_beta   90.00
_cell.angle_gamma   90.00
#
_symmetry.space_group_name_H-M   'P 1'
#
loop_
_entity.id
_entity.type
_entity.pdbx_description
1 polymer ?
#
loop_
_entity_poly.entity_id
_entity_poly.type
_entity_poly.pdbx_seq_one_letter_code
_entity_poly.pdbx_strand_id
1 'polypeptide(L)'
;MNVHVTSETGHLRGVIVHTPGREVSLVNPALKEELLFDDIIFENDARQEHLDMLDIFRAAMPPDGRVYEITDLALECFQLEDARAEFIEMMETELPFENIKAIEKELLQLEPEKLLRFAVEGTIGGFFNLQPAPNLLFTRDLAAVVGDGIILSRAAKHARSREFLLIRIITKYHSLFEKVRKKVISIGKKQSIEGGDVLVASEKIVLIGMSERTSFSGLMSVAGKLHAHGVEHVLAVDIPKQRSSMHLDTIFTFADETECVAFPPAIMEQTHNVVDLFSGGDFVQSRQFYSLKHALEELTGKEFTFMKCGGEEQISQYREQWTDGANLFALAPGVVVGYGRNTKTFETMADYGYTHMTQFEFVEEYKGKGIPADNRKKIAISFEGHELCRGRGGARCMTLPISRL
;
A
#
# COMPACT_ATOMS: atom_id res chain seq x y z
N MET A 1 20.37 3.71 1.20
CA MET A 1 19.16 4.47 0.82
C MET A 1 18.51 4.99 2.10
N ASN A 2 17.96 6.20 2.12
CA ASN A 2 17.21 6.71 3.28
C ASN A 2 15.72 6.43 3.08
N VAL A 3 15.03 6.01 4.14
CA VAL A 3 13.57 5.89 4.14
C VAL A 3 12.98 7.30 4.22
N HIS A 4 12.35 7.75 3.14
CA HIS A 4 11.81 9.10 3.02
C HIS A 4 10.76 9.21 1.91
N VAL A 5 9.52 9.61 2.22
CA VAL A 5 8.44 9.79 1.23
C VAL A 5 7.66 11.05 1.53
N THR A 6 7.71 12.01 0.60
CA THR A 6 7.09 13.34 0.75
C THR A 6 6.03 13.64 -0.30
N SER A 7 5.81 12.73 -1.23
CA SER A 7 4.73 12.79 -2.23
C SER A 7 4.37 11.39 -2.72
N GLU A 8 3.19 11.23 -3.29
CA GLU A 8 2.79 9.97 -3.96
C GLU A 8 3.50 9.77 -5.30
N THR A 9 3.94 10.85 -5.95
CA THR A 9 4.40 10.85 -7.35
C THR A 9 5.90 11.09 -7.54
N GLY A 10 6.63 11.51 -6.50
CA GLY A 10 8.08 11.70 -6.57
C GLY A 10 8.82 10.47 -7.09
N HIS A 11 9.99 10.68 -7.69
CA HIS A 11 10.74 9.62 -8.37
C HIS A 11 11.01 8.44 -7.44
N LEU A 12 10.49 7.27 -7.79
CA LEU A 12 10.63 6.08 -6.97
C LEU A 12 12.10 5.65 -6.93
N ARG A 13 12.59 5.37 -5.72
CA ARG A 13 13.93 4.81 -5.52
C ARG A 13 13.93 3.55 -4.67
N GLY A 14 13.00 3.44 -3.73
CA GLY A 14 12.92 2.30 -2.83
C GLY A 14 11.48 1.86 -2.65
N VAL A 15 11.22 0.58 -2.86
CA VAL A 15 9.90 -0.02 -2.66
C VAL A 15 10.04 -1.40 -2.05
N ILE A 16 9.21 -1.70 -1.04
CA ILE A 16 9.03 -3.04 -0.49
C ILE A 16 7.84 -3.68 -1.19
N VAL A 17 7.99 -4.94 -1.59
CA VAL A 17 6.98 -5.77 -2.27
C VAL A 17 6.97 -7.17 -1.67
N HIS A 18 6.00 -7.99 -2.08
CA HIS A 18 5.97 -9.41 -1.79
C HIS A 18 5.55 -10.18 -3.04
N THR A 19 6.50 -10.89 -3.66
CA THR A 19 6.16 -11.74 -4.79
C THR A 19 5.33 -12.95 -4.33
N PRO A 20 4.13 -13.18 -4.93
CA PRO A 20 3.27 -14.32 -4.60
C PRO A 20 4.02 -15.66 -4.56
N GLY A 21 3.78 -16.42 -3.49
CA GLY A 21 4.30 -17.77 -3.31
C GLY A 21 3.22 -18.76 -2.87
N ARG A 22 3.66 -19.84 -2.24
CA ARG A 22 2.82 -20.98 -1.88
C ARG A 22 1.65 -20.64 -0.97
N GLU A 23 1.78 -19.61 -0.13
CA GLU A 23 0.70 -19.11 0.72
C GLU A 23 -0.57 -18.74 -0.07
N VAL A 24 -0.41 -18.34 -1.32
CA VAL A 24 -1.52 -18.07 -2.24
C VAL A 24 -2.17 -19.36 -2.72
N SER A 25 -1.38 -20.38 -3.09
CA SER A 25 -1.88 -21.71 -3.47
C SER A 25 -2.61 -22.45 -2.34
N LEU A 26 -2.38 -22.04 -1.08
CA LEU A 26 -3.06 -22.62 0.08
C LEU A 26 -4.48 -22.04 0.29
N VAL A 27 -4.86 -20.98 -0.42
CA VAL A 27 -6.21 -20.44 -0.40
C VAL A 27 -7.14 -21.39 -1.15
N ASN A 28 -8.20 -21.84 -0.48
CA ASN A 28 -9.24 -22.68 -1.07
C ASN A 28 -10.63 -22.08 -0.89
N PRO A 29 -11.66 -22.54 -1.63
CA PRO A 29 -12.99 -21.94 -1.59
C PRO A 29 -13.65 -21.88 -0.21
N ALA A 30 -13.32 -22.81 0.69
CA ALA A 30 -13.88 -22.83 2.04
C ALA A 30 -13.21 -21.81 2.98
N LEU A 31 -11.95 -21.44 2.71
CA LEU A 31 -11.16 -20.54 3.57
C LEU A 31 -11.09 -19.10 3.06
N LYS A 32 -11.36 -18.85 1.78
CA LYS A 32 -11.09 -17.54 1.16
C LYS A 32 -11.72 -16.35 1.90
N GLU A 33 -12.95 -16.50 2.42
CA GLU A 33 -13.63 -15.43 3.14
C GLU A 33 -12.99 -15.15 4.50
N GLU A 34 -12.55 -16.19 5.21
CA GLU A 34 -11.83 -16.10 6.48
C GLU A 34 -10.45 -15.44 6.27
N LEU A 35 -9.80 -15.80 5.18
CA LEU A 35 -8.50 -15.25 4.74
C LEU A 35 -8.60 -13.86 4.11
N LEU A 36 -9.82 -13.29 4.01
CA LEU A 36 -10.08 -11.99 3.37
C LEU A 36 -9.60 -11.90 1.92
N PHE A 37 -9.62 -13.04 1.22
CA PHE A 37 -9.21 -13.16 -0.16
C PHE A 37 -10.46 -13.38 -1.03
N ASP A 38 -10.64 -12.56 -2.07
CA ASP A 38 -11.92 -12.53 -2.79
C ASP A 38 -12.13 -13.71 -3.74
N ASP A 39 -11.04 -14.24 -4.30
CA ASP A 39 -11.10 -15.31 -5.29
C ASP A 39 -9.86 -16.21 -5.22
N ILE A 40 -9.95 -17.41 -5.80
CA ILE A 40 -8.83 -18.35 -5.87
C ILE A 40 -7.96 -17.98 -7.06
N ILE A 41 -6.70 -17.63 -6.81
CA ILE A 41 -5.75 -17.24 -7.86
C ILE A 41 -4.70 -18.34 -8.10
N PHE A 42 -4.24 -18.44 -9.33
CA PHE A 42 -3.21 -19.40 -9.71
C PHE A 42 -1.82 -18.83 -9.44
N GLU A 43 -1.08 -19.45 -8.50
CA GLU A 43 0.20 -18.94 -8.00
C GLU A 43 1.22 -18.65 -9.12
N ASN A 44 1.43 -19.57 -10.05
CA ASN A 44 2.45 -19.39 -11.09
C ASN A 44 2.16 -18.19 -12.00
N ASP A 45 0.89 -18.01 -12.36
CA ASP A 45 0.45 -16.93 -13.23
C ASP A 45 0.49 -15.59 -12.48
N ALA A 46 -0.05 -15.52 -11.25
CA ALA A 46 0.04 -14.34 -10.39
C ALA A 46 1.49 -13.94 -10.10
N ARG A 47 2.38 -14.93 -9.89
CA ARG A 47 3.81 -14.70 -9.70
C ARG A 47 4.45 -14.11 -10.94
N GLN A 48 4.13 -14.62 -12.14
CA GLN A 48 4.68 -14.09 -13.38
C GLN A 48 4.19 -12.66 -13.63
N GLU A 49 2.90 -12.39 -13.48
CA GLU A 49 2.32 -11.03 -13.58
C GLU A 49 3.01 -10.05 -12.60
N HIS A 50 3.29 -10.50 -11.38
CA HIS A 50 3.99 -9.68 -10.39
C HIS A 50 5.43 -9.41 -10.80
N LEU A 51 6.15 -10.41 -11.31
CA LEU A 51 7.53 -10.25 -11.80
C LEU A 51 7.60 -9.27 -12.99
N ASP A 52 6.62 -9.31 -13.89
CA ASP A 52 6.51 -8.37 -15.01
C ASP A 52 6.30 -6.93 -14.50
N MET A 53 5.46 -6.73 -13.48
CA MET A 53 5.32 -5.44 -12.79
C MET A 53 6.65 -4.98 -12.19
N LEU A 54 7.42 -5.87 -11.56
CA LEU A 54 8.72 -5.52 -10.99
C LEU A 54 9.75 -5.14 -12.06
N ASP A 55 9.67 -5.71 -13.25
CA ASP A 55 10.53 -5.32 -14.37
C ASP A 55 10.24 -3.90 -14.86
N ILE A 56 8.98 -3.46 -14.86
CA ILE A 56 8.61 -2.06 -15.08
C ILE A 56 9.27 -1.17 -14.02
N PHE A 57 9.21 -1.56 -12.74
CA PHE A 57 9.78 -0.76 -11.66
C PHE A 57 11.30 -0.63 -11.80
N ARG A 58 11.98 -1.74 -12.09
CA ARG A 58 13.44 -1.76 -12.32
C ARG A 58 13.84 -0.94 -13.54
N ALA A 59 13.02 -0.91 -14.59
CA ALA A 59 13.24 -0.09 -15.77
C ALA A 59 13.01 1.41 -15.48
N ALA A 60 12.04 1.73 -14.63
CA ALA A 60 11.68 3.11 -14.29
C ALA A 60 12.64 3.77 -13.29
N MET A 61 13.09 3.03 -12.29
CA MET A 61 13.93 3.56 -11.22
C MET A 61 15.34 3.94 -11.70
N PRO A 62 16.03 4.88 -11.02
CA PRO A 62 17.43 5.16 -11.29
C PRO A 62 18.32 3.94 -10.99
N PRO A 63 19.57 3.90 -11.49
CA PRO A 63 20.47 2.74 -11.32
C PRO A 63 20.72 2.29 -9.87
N ASP A 64 20.60 3.20 -8.91
CA ASP A 64 20.75 2.91 -7.48
C ASP A 64 19.41 2.68 -6.75
N GLY A 65 18.31 2.65 -7.50
CA GLY A 65 17.00 2.21 -7.03
C GLY A 65 17.00 0.74 -6.63
N ARG A 66 16.09 0.37 -5.74
CA ARG A 66 16.01 -0.95 -5.12
C ARG A 66 14.55 -1.37 -4.90
N VAL A 67 14.23 -2.55 -5.39
CA VAL A 67 13.04 -3.33 -4.97
C VAL A 67 13.50 -4.28 -3.86
N TYR A 68 12.79 -4.28 -2.74
CA TYR A 68 13.06 -5.17 -1.61
C TYR A 68 11.89 -6.16 -1.44
N GLU A 69 12.18 -7.44 -1.35
CA GLU A 69 11.19 -8.44 -0.95
C GLU A 69 11.04 -8.41 0.58
N ILE A 70 9.80 -8.32 1.07
CA ILE A 70 9.54 -8.27 2.51
C ILE A 70 10.03 -9.55 3.22
N THR A 71 9.99 -10.68 2.53
CA THR A 71 10.46 -11.98 3.02
C THR A 71 11.97 -12.03 3.15
N ASP A 72 12.72 -11.45 2.22
CA ASP A 72 14.18 -11.31 2.31
C ASP A 72 14.55 -10.42 3.51
N LEU A 73 13.89 -9.26 3.66
CA LEU A 73 14.10 -8.38 4.81
C LEU A 73 13.77 -9.07 6.15
N ALA A 74 12.70 -9.87 6.19
CA ALA A 74 12.34 -10.66 7.36
C ALA A 74 13.37 -11.75 7.66
N LEU A 75 13.88 -12.44 6.63
CA LEU A 75 14.91 -13.46 6.77
C LEU A 75 16.19 -12.88 7.35
N GLU A 76 16.63 -11.72 6.84
CA GLU A 76 17.78 -10.99 7.38
C GLU A 76 17.59 -10.65 8.86
N CYS A 77 16.39 -10.23 9.27
CA CYS A 77 16.08 -10.00 10.69
C CYS A 77 16.12 -11.30 11.50
N PHE A 78 15.57 -12.39 10.98
CA PHE A 78 15.51 -13.68 11.68
C PHE A 78 16.87 -14.37 11.84
N GLN A 79 17.94 -13.86 11.20
CA GLN A 79 19.31 -14.24 11.57
C GLN A 79 19.66 -13.83 13.02
N LEU A 80 18.94 -12.85 13.59
CA LEU A 80 19.08 -12.41 14.97
C LEU A 80 18.13 -13.21 15.88
N GLU A 81 18.68 -13.85 16.92
CA GLU A 81 17.89 -14.60 17.91
C GLU A 81 16.83 -13.74 18.59
N ASP A 82 17.18 -12.51 18.99
CA ASP A 82 16.25 -11.57 19.62
C ASP A 82 15.05 -11.25 18.73
N ALA A 83 15.26 -11.09 17.42
CA ALA A 83 14.19 -10.79 16.48
C ALA A 83 13.23 -11.99 16.32
N ARG A 84 13.76 -13.22 16.32
CA ARG A 84 12.93 -14.44 16.28
C ARG A 84 12.11 -14.59 17.56
N ALA A 85 12.75 -14.40 18.72
CA ALA A 85 12.08 -14.50 20.01
C ALA A 85 10.94 -13.48 20.13
N GLU A 86 11.19 -12.21 19.78
CA GLU A 86 10.17 -11.17 19.82
C GLU A 86 9.04 -11.42 18.82
N PHE A 87 9.35 -11.92 17.60
CA PHE A 87 8.31 -12.26 16.64
C PHE A 87 7.37 -13.35 17.18
N ILE A 88 7.92 -14.39 17.81
CA ILE A 88 7.14 -15.48 18.41
C ILE A 88 6.29 -14.96 19.57
N GLU A 89 6.84 -14.13 20.46
CA GLU A 89 6.09 -13.49 21.56
C GLU A 89 4.94 -12.61 21.04
N MET A 90 5.19 -11.86 19.96
CA MET A 90 4.14 -11.08 19.30
C MET A 90 3.03 -11.96 18.72
N MET A 91 3.39 -13.09 18.10
CA MET A 91 2.40 -14.06 17.61
C MET A 91 1.58 -14.64 18.76
N GLU A 92 2.19 -15.03 19.88
CA GLU A 92 1.48 -15.50 21.07
C GLU A 92 0.46 -14.48 21.58
N THR A 93 0.85 -13.20 21.56
CA THR A 93 0.00 -12.11 22.07
C THR A 93 -1.15 -11.75 21.14
N GLU A 94 -0.89 -11.65 19.84
CA GLU A 94 -1.89 -11.19 18.85
C GLU A 94 -2.73 -12.34 18.26
N LEU A 95 -2.33 -13.60 18.49
CA LEU A 95 -3.06 -14.82 18.09
C LEU A 95 -3.34 -15.75 19.29
N PRO A 96 -4.08 -15.28 20.32
CA PRO A 96 -4.23 -16.01 21.59
C PRO A 96 -5.01 -17.33 21.46
N PHE A 97 -5.79 -17.51 20.39
CA PHE A 97 -6.60 -18.71 20.16
C PHE A 97 -5.90 -19.79 19.34
N GLU A 98 -4.72 -19.48 18.79
CA GLU A 98 -3.97 -20.40 17.93
C GLU A 98 -3.05 -21.34 18.72
N ASN A 99 -2.97 -21.20 20.05
CA ASN A 99 -2.10 -22.03 20.91
C ASN A 99 -0.59 -21.97 20.55
N ILE A 100 -0.11 -20.82 20.06
CA ILE A 100 1.32 -20.61 19.73
C ILE A 100 2.23 -20.96 20.92
N LYS A 101 1.78 -20.66 22.16
CA LYS A 101 2.52 -20.97 23.38
C LYS A 101 2.87 -22.45 23.53
N ALA A 102 2.01 -23.34 23.02
CA ALA A 102 2.23 -24.78 23.11
C ALA A 102 3.40 -25.26 22.24
N ILE A 103 3.80 -24.48 21.23
CA ILE A 103 4.87 -24.80 20.28
C ILE A 103 6.03 -23.79 20.31
N GLU A 104 6.07 -22.90 21.30
CA GLU A 104 7.07 -21.81 21.39
C GLU A 104 8.50 -22.34 21.31
N LYS A 105 8.79 -23.43 22.03
CA LYS A 105 10.13 -24.02 22.09
C LYS A 105 10.55 -24.58 20.75
N GLU A 106 9.62 -25.23 20.04
CA GLU A 106 9.82 -25.74 18.69
C GLU A 106 10.08 -24.59 17.73
N LEU A 107 9.30 -23.50 17.79
CA LEU A 107 9.49 -22.32 16.95
C LEU A 107 10.84 -21.63 17.18
N LEU A 108 11.27 -21.50 18.44
CA LEU A 108 12.57 -20.91 18.80
C LEU A 108 13.77 -21.75 18.30
N GLN A 109 13.57 -23.05 18.12
CA GLN A 109 14.60 -23.97 17.61
C GLN A 109 14.61 -24.07 16.08
N LEU A 110 13.68 -23.41 15.38
CA LEU A 110 13.68 -23.41 13.92
C LEU A 110 14.84 -22.59 13.35
N GLU A 111 15.40 -23.12 12.27
CA GLU A 111 16.25 -22.33 11.37
C GLU A 111 15.46 -21.11 10.84
N PRO A 112 16.12 -19.96 10.62
CA PRO A 112 15.46 -18.72 10.19
C PRO A 112 14.53 -18.90 8.98
N GLU A 113 14.92 -19.69 7.99
CA GLU A 113 14.14 -19.95 6.77
C GLU A 113 12.86 -20.75 7.07
N LYS A 114 12.92 -21.67 8.05
CA LYS A 114 11.75 -22.44 8.46
C LYS A 114 10.79 -21.59 9.27
N LEU A 115 11.29 -20.70 10.13
CA LEU A 115 10.45 -19.75 10.85
C LEU A 115 9.77 -18.76 9.90
N LEU A 116 10.50 -18.26 8.89
CA LEU A 116 9.92 -17.41 7.85
C LEU A 116 8.84 -18.15 7.06
N ARG A 117 9.11 -19.40 6.66
CA ARG A 117 8.09 -20.22 6.00
C ARG A 117 6.85 -20.39 6.87
N PHE A 118 7.02 -20.64 8.17
CA PHE A 118 5.89 -20.72 9.10
C PHE A 118 5.12 -19.40 9.20
N ALA A 119 5.81 -18.27 9.25
CA ALA A 119 5.20 -16.94 9.31
C ALA A 119 4.30 -16.66 8.08
N VAL A 120 4.71 -17.13 6.90
CA VAL A 120 4.02 -16.88 5.61
C VAL A 120 3.00 -17.99 5.28
N GLU A 121 3.43 -19.25 5.26
CA GLU A 121 2.60 -20.40 4.86
C GLU A 121 1.76 -20.96 6.02
N GLY A 122 2.15 -20.73 7.28
CA GLY A 122 1.45 -21.24 8.46
C GLY A 122 1.76 -22.68 8.84
N THR A 123 2.67 -23.38 8.15
CA THR A 123 2.98 -24.79 8.45
C THR A 123 4.47 -25.08 8.59
N ILE A 124 4.82 -25.96 9.53
CA ILE A 124 6.18 -26.49 9.76
C ILE A 124 6.32 -27.99 9.46
N GLY A 125 5.31 -28.59 8.81
CA GLY A 125 5.31 -30.02 8.47
C GLY A 125 5.00 -30.92 9.68
N GLY A 126 3.72 -31.25 9.84
CA GLY A 126 3.22 -32.22 10.83
C GLY A 126 2.98 -31.61 12.21
N PHE A 127 1.74 -31.77 12.69
CA PHE A 127 1.20 -31.48 14.04
C PHE A 127 0.68 -30.06 14.33
N PHE A 128 1.24 -28.98 13.77
CA PHE A 128 0.71 -27.63 13.99
C PHE A 128 0.61 -26.83 12.69
N ASN A 129 -0.57 -26.24 12.45
CA ASN A 129 -0.84 -25.41 11.28
C ASN A 129 -1.64 -24.18 11.69
N LEU A 130 -1.20 -23.03 11.18
CA LEU A 130 -1.99 -21.82 11.06
C LEU A 130 -2.52 -21.71 9.65
N GLN A 131 -3.53 -20.88 9.48
CA GLN A 131 -3.94 -20.40 8.17
C GLN A 131 -2.79 -19.68 7.46
N PRO A 132 -2.69 -19.70 6.10
CA PRO A 132 -1.67 -18.96 5.35
C PRO A 132 -1.88 -17.44 5.42
N ALA A 133 -0.88 -16.64 5.03
CA ALA A 133 -0.94 -15.18 4.97
C ALA A 133 -0.92 -14.66 3.52
N PRO A 134 -1.96 -14.93 2.70
CA PRO A 134 -1.96 -14.60 1.28
C PRO A 134 -1.99 -13.09 1.01
N ASN A 135 -2.49 -12.26 1.95
CA ASN A 135 -2.54 -10.81 1.77
C ASN A 135 -1.19 -10.13 2.04
N LEU A 136 -0.13 -10.89 2.35
CA LEU A 136 1.24 -10.37 2.37
C LEU A 136 1.62 -9.75 1.00
N LEU A 137 0.96 -10.21 -0.08
CA LEU A 137 0.98 -9.59 -1.41
C LEU A 137 0.70 -8.08 -1.37
N PHE A 138 -0.21 -7.63 -0.50
CA PHE A 138 -0.62 -6.24 -0.39
C PHE A 138 0.19 -5.50 0.67
N THR A 139 1.49 -5.32 0.37
CA THR A 139 2.45 -4.67 1.28
C THR A 139 2.06 -3.23 1.65
N ARG A 140 1.22 -2.57 0.82
CA ARG A 140 0.67 -1.23 1.08
C ARG A 140 -0.05 -1.14 2.42
N ASP A 141 -0.76 -2.19 2.81
CA ASP A 141 -1.60 -2.13 4.00
C ASP A 141 -0.78 -2.12 5.28
N LEU A 142 0.44 -2.67 5.24
CA LEU A 142 1.25 -2.99 6.41
C LEU A 142 1.85 -1.76 7.09
N ALA A 143 2.15 -0.72 6.31
CA ALA A 143 2.69 0.53 6.80
C ALA A 143 2.52 1.65 5.77
N ALA A 144 2.79 2.89 6.18
CA ALA A 144 2.95 4.01 5.27
C ALA A 144 4.12 4.90 5.72
N VAL A 145 5.00 5.26 4.78
CA VAL A 145 6.11 6.20 5.05
C VAL A 145 5.61 7.62 4.78
N VAL A 146 5.85 8.53 5.71
CA VAL A 146 5.47 9.95 5.62
C VAL A 146 6.62 10.80 6.12
N GLY A 147 7.16 11.66 5.25
CA GLY A 147 8.42 12.34 5.50
C GLY A 147 9.50 11.31 5.79
N ASP A 148 10.20 11.46 6.90
CA ASP A 148 11.17 10.49 7.43
C ASP A 148 10.63 9.69 8.62
N GLY A 149 9.30 9.59 8.75
CA GLY A 149 8.60 8.73 9.69
C GLY A 149 7.93 7.55 9.01
N ILE A 150 7.51 6.57 9.82
CA ILE A 150 6.74 5.41 9.34
C ILE A 150 5.54 5.16 10.25
N ILE A 151 4.35 5.11 9.67
CA ILE A 151 3.13 4.67 10.33
C ILE A 151 3.08 3.15 10.21
N LEU A 152 3.19 2.45 11.33
CA LEU A 152 2.96 1.01 11.38
C LEU A 152 1.47 0.75 11.55
N SER A 153 0.89 0.12 10.54
CA SER A 153 -0.53 -0.18 10.52
C SER A 153 -0.94 -1.14 11.63
N ARG A 154 -2.25 -1.16 11.90
CA ARG A 154 -2.90 -2.14 12.75
C ARG A 154 -4.22 -2.50 12.09
N ALA A 155 -4.28 -3.72 11.56
CA ALA A 155 -5.50 -4.22 10.92
C ALA A 155 -6.70 -4.19 11.88
N ALA A 156 -7.87 -3.98 11.28
CA ALA A 156 -9.14 -4.16 11.98
C ALA A 156 -9.49 -5.64 12.23
N LYS A 157 -8.93 -6.56 11.43
CA LYS A 157 -9.24 -7.99 11.45
C LYS A 157 -8.02 -8.84 11.82
N HIS A 158 -8.21 -9.82 12.71
CA HIS A 158 -7.13 -10.67 13.23
C HIS A 158 -6.50 -11.63 12.20
N ALA A 159 -7.23 -11.99 11.14
CA ALA A 159 -6.75 -12.94 10.12
C ALA A 159 -5.44 -12.50 9.44
N ARG A 160 -5.15 -11.19 9.40
CA ARG A 160 -3.94 -10.63 8.78
C ARG A 160 -2.83 -10.29 9.77
N SER A 161 -2.99 -10.58 11.06
CA SER A 161 -2.06 -10.13 12.12
C SER A 161 -0.60 -10.45 11.81
N ARG A 162 -0.30 -11.64 11.27
CA ARG A 162 1.09 -12.08 11.00
C ARG A 162 1.82 -11.17 10.01
N GLU A 163 1.11 -10.65 9.01
CA GLU A 163 1.68 -9.72 8.03
C GLU A 163 2.14 -8.42 8.71
N PHE A 164 1.34 -7.89 9.64
CA PHE A 164 1.68 -6.69 10.42
C PHE A 164 2.82 -6.95 11.43
N LEU A 165 2.93 -8.18 11.94
CA LEU A 165 4.04 -8.55 12.83
C LEU A 165 5.38 -8.58 12.07
N LEU A 166 5.39 -9.08 10.83
CA LEU A 166 6.59 -9.10 10.00
C LEU A 166 7.14 -7.69 9.77
N ILE A 167 6.31 -6.73 9.33
CA ILE A 167 6.79 -5.36 9.11
C ILE A 167 7.24 -4.67 10.40
N ARG A 168 6.66 -5.02 11.56
CA ARG A 168 7.10 -4.51 12.89
C ARG A 168 8.50 -4.99 13.23
N ILE A 169 8.77 -6.28 13.04
CA ILE A 169 10.11 -6.86 13.24
C ILE A 169 11.11 -6.23 12.28
N ILE A 170 10.77 -6.15 10.99
CA ILE A 170 11.64 -5.53 9.98
C ILE A 170 11.98 -4.09 10.37
N THR A 171 10.98 -3.29 10.74
CA THR A 171 11.18 -1.88 11.12
C THR A 171 12.07 -1.76 12.38
N LYS A 172 11.91 -2.69 13.34
CA LYS A 172 12.66 -2.67 14.60
C LYS A 172 14.11 -3.16 14.46
N TYR A 173 14.36 -4.16 13.63
CA TYR A 173 15.65 -4.87 13.59
C TYR A 173 16.47 -4.60 12.32
N HIS A 174 15.86 -4.38 11.17
CA HIS A 174 16.57 -4.20 9.91
C HIS A 174 17.26 -2.83 9.80
N SER A 175 18.50 -2.81 9.32
CA SER A 175 19.33 -1.60 9.20
C SER A 175 18.73 -0.53 8.28
N LEU A 176 17.97 -0.96 7.26
CA LEU A 176 17.19 -0.08 6.35
C LEU A 176 16.33 0.95 7.11
N PHE A 177 15.79 0.58 8.28
CA PHE A 177 14.89 1.42 9.07
C PHE A 177 15.57 2.13 10.23
N GLU A 178 16.89 1.96 10.44
CA GLU A 178 17.62 2.49 11.60
C GLU A 178 17.35 3.97 11.87
N LYS A 179 17.34 4.80 10.81
CA LYS A 179 17.12 6.25 10.91
C LYS A 179 15.68 6.62 11.27
N VAL A 180 14.70 5.80 10.90
CA VAL A 180 13.26 6.10 11.11
C VAL A 180 12.68 5.43 12.36
N ARG A 181 13.41 4.53 13.03
CA ARG A 181 12.97 3.85 14.28
C ARG A 181 12.49 4.81 15.36
N LYS A 182 13.10 5.99 15.47
CA LYS A 182 12.72 7.03 16.45
C LYS A 182 11.45 7.81 16.06
N LYS A 183 11.01 7.66 14.81
CA LYS A 183 9.87 8.33 14.18
C LYS A 183 8.78 7.33 13.78
N VAL A 184 8.73 6.19 14.48
CA VAL A 184 7.67 5.19 14.31
C VAL A 184 6.39 5.71 14.93
N ILE A 185 5.35 5.84 14.11
CA ILE A 185 3.99 6.17 14.52
C ILE A 185 3.22 4.86 14.64
N SER A 186 2.71 4.59 15.83
CA SER A 186 1.86 3.42 16.09
C SER A 186 0.63 3.83 16.89
N ILE A 187 -0.47 3.09 16.73
CA ILE A 187 -1.76 3.38 17.37
C ILE A 187 -2.07 2.35 18.48
N GLY A 188 -3.04 2.70 19.34
CA GLY A 188 -3.46 1.87 20.46
C GLY A 188 -4.22 0.61 20.03
N LYS A 189 -4.32 -0.38 20.94
CA LYS A 189 -4.85 -1.72 20.61
C LYS A 189 -6.29 -1.76 20.07
N LYS A 190 -7.12 -0.79 20.46
CA LYS A 190 -8.54 -0.67 20.07
C LYS A 190 -8.77 0.24 18.86
N GLN A 191 -7.70 0.69 18.22
CA GLN A 191 -7.72 1.58 17.06
C GLN A 191 -7.24 0.79 15.84
N SER A 192 -7.72 1.17 14.66
CA SER A 192 -7.26 0.62 13.39
C SER A 192 -6.86 1.73 12.41
N ILE A 193 -5.82 1.45 11.63
CA ILE A 193 -5.36 2.21 10.47
C ILE A 193 -4.62 1.25 9.54
N GLU A 194 -4.88 1.32 8.25
CA GLU A 194 -4.19 0.54 7.20
C GLU A 194 -3.58 1.51 6.18
N GLY A 195 -2.44 1.12 5.59
CA GLY A 195 -1.65 2.03 4.74
C GLY A 195 -2.31 2.36 3.41
N GLY A 196 -3.28 1.56 2.94
CA GLY A 196 -4.12 1.89 1.78
C GLY A 196 -4.94 3.18 1.98
N ASP A 197 -5.25 3.55 3.22
CA ASP A 197 -5.96 4.81 3.51
C ASP A 197 -5.02 6.02 3.57
N VAL A 198 -3.70 5.84 3.59
CA VAL A 198 -2.72 6.93 3.74
C VAL A 198 -2.12 7.30 2.39
N LEU A 199 -2.33 8.56 1.97
CA LEU A 199 -1.72 9.12 0.77
C LEU A 199 -0.96 10.42 1.12
N VAL A 200 0.29 10.53 0.68
CA VAL A 200 1.13 11.70 0.94
C VAL A 200 1.00 12.68 -0.25
N ALA A 201 0.15 13.70 -0.14
CA ALA A 201 -0.01 14.68 -1.21
C ALA A 201 1.19 15.62 -1.34
N SER A 202 1.78 15.99 -0.21
CA SER A 202 3.03 16.78 -0.15
C SER A 202 3.70 16.61 1.22
N GLU A 203 4.87 17.24 1.41
CA GLU A 203 5.54 17.33 2.72
C GLU A 203 4.62 17.84 3.85
N LYS A 204 3.63 18.65 3.49
CA LYS A 204 2.76 19.35 4.45
C LYS A 204 1.34 18.78 4.51
N ILE A 205 0.93 17.98 3.54
CA ILE A 205 -0.47 17.54 3.38
C ILE A 205 -0.52 16.02 3.23
N VAL A 206 -1.22 15.36 4.15
CA VAL A 206 -1.48 13.92 4.13
C VAL A 206 -2.98 13.68 4.08
N LEU A 207 -3.43 12.76 3.24
CA LEU A 207 -4.81 12.30 3.20
C LEU A 207 -4.91 11.01 3.99
N ILE A 208 -5.95 10.88 4.81
CA ILE A 208 -6.30 9.65 5.51
C ILE A 208 -7.77 9.31 5.26
N GLY A 209 -8.02 8.19 4.59
CA GLY A 209 -9.35 7.63 4.42
C GLY A 209 -9.95 7.16 5.75
N MET A 210 -11.21 7.50 6.01
CA MET A 210 -12.00 6.92 7.09
C MET A 210 -12.88 5.83 6.48
N SER A 211 -12.39 4.59 6.55
CA SER A 211 -12.93 3.41 5.86
C SER A 211 -13.49 2.36 6.85
N GLU A 212 -13.84 1.17 6.36
CA GLU A 212 -14.09 0.00 7.23
C GLU A 212 -12.81 -0.47 7.95
N ARG A 213 -11.63 -0.10 7.44
CA ARG A 213 -10.32 -0.53 7.94
C ARG A 213 -9.65 0.52 8.81
N THR A 214 -9.93 1.80 8.59
CA THR A 214 -9.37 2.91 9.36
C THR A 214 -10.43 3.59 10.23
N SER A 215 -10.28 3.43 11.54
CA SER A 215 -11.17 4.03 12.55
C SER A 215 -10.91 5.53 12.75
N PHE A 216 -11.94 6.30 13.10
CA PHE A 216 -11.80 7.72 13.45
C PHE A 216 -10.77 7.96 14.57
N SER A 217 -10.79 7.13 15.61
CA SER A 217 -9.85 7.26 16.73
C SER A 217 -8.40 6.93 16.33
N GLY A 218 -8.19 5.97 15.42
CA GLY A 218 -6.89 5.69 14.81
C GLY A 218 -6.39 6.86 13.98
N LEU A 219 -7.24 7.39 13.11
CA LEU A 219 -6.96 8.59 12.31
C LEU A 219 -6.54 9.77 13.20
N MET A 220 -7.33 10.13 14.22
CA MET A 220 -7.01 11.24 15.12
C MET A 220 -5.67 11.04 15.85
N SER A 221 -5.37 9.80 16.26
CA SER A 221 -4.09 9.48 16.91
C SER A 221 -2.91 9.63 15.97
N VAL A 222 -3.06 9.27 14.70
CA VAL A 222 -2.02 9.41 13.68
C VAL A 222 -1.87 10.88 13.29
N ALA A 223 -2.96 11.62 13.10
CA ALA A 223 -2.94 13.03 12.75
C ALA A 223 -2.14 13.86 13.78
N GLY A 224 -2.42 13.70 15.08
CA GLY A 224 -1.66 14.38 16.13
C GLY A 224 -0.16 14.06 16.10
N LYS A 225 0.21 12.83 15.76
CA LYS A 225 1.61 12.41 15.65
C LYS A 225 2.27 12.94 14.37
N LEU A 226 1.55 12.98 13.25
CA LEU A 226 2.02 13.56 11.99
C LEU A 226 2.30 15.06 12.13
N HIS A 227 1.45 15.81 12.85
CA HIS A 227 1.71 17.21 13.16
C HIS A 227 3.01 17.40 13.94
N ALA A 228 3.29 16.52 14.92
CA ALA A 228 4.57 16.53 15.62
C ALA A 228 5.78 16.20 14.74
N HIS A 229 5.56 15.64 13.53
CA HIS A 229 6.57 15.35 12.53
C HIS A 229 6.61 16.37 11.37
N GLY A 230 5.87 17.48 11.48
CA GLY A 230 5.94 18.60 10.52
C GLY A 230 4.84 18.62 9.46
N VAL A 231 3.90 17.67 9.46
CA VAL A 231 2.72 17.73 8.58
C VAL A 231 1.79 18.85 9.08
N GLU A 232 1.41 19.77 8.20
CA GLU A 232 0.56 20.91 8.57
C GLU A 232 -0.93 20.53 8.52
N HIS A 233 -1.31 19.73 7.53
CA HIS A 233 -2.70 19.37 7.23
C HIS A 233 -2.87 17.86 7.08
N VAL A 234 -3.84 17.31 7.81
CA VAL A 234 -4.32 15.94 7.61
C VAL A 234 -5.76 15.99 7.13
N LEU A 235 -5.97 15.68 5.85
CA LEU A 235 -7.30 15.62 5.24
C LEU A 235 -7.93 14.25 5.55
N ALA A 236 -8.86 14.24 6.50
CA ALA A 236 -9.71 13.09 6.77
C ALA A 236 -10.80 13.01 5.69
N VAL A 237 -10.81 11.93 4.90
CA VAL A 237 -11.77 11.71 3.81
C VAL A 237 -12.72 10.59 4.21
N ASP A 238 -13.99 10.91 4.44
CA ASP A 238 -15.04 9.91 4.70
C ASP A 238 -15.42 9.24 3.37
N ILE A 239 -15.23 7.92 3.31
CA ILE A 239 -15.46 7.12 2.10
C ILE A 239 -16.57 6.09 2.36
N PRO A 240 -17.29 5.62 1.32
CA PRO A 240 -18.34 4.62 1.49
C PRO A 240 -17.81 3.35 2.17
N LYS A 241 -18.48 2.93 3.25
CA LYS A 241 -18.16 1.70 4.00
C LYS A 241 -18.71 0.49 3.28
N GLN A 242 -18.00 0.08 2.23
CA GLN A 242 -18.40 -1.03 1.37
C GLN A 242 -17.17 -1.88 1.06
N ARG A 243 -17.37 -3.21 0.96
CA ARG A 243 -16.29 -4.15 0.64
C ARG A 243 -15.64 -3.87 -0.73
N SER A 244 -16.34 -3.24 -1.67
CA SER A 244 -15.79 -2.83 -2.96
C SER A 244 -14.82 -1.64 -2.87
N SER A 245 -14.83 -0.88 -1.77
CA SER A 245 -14.00 0.32 -1.55
C SER A 245 -13.39 0.25 -0.15
N MET A 246 -12.45 -0.67 0.04
CA MET A 246 -11.88 -0.98 1.36
C MET A 246 -11.00 0.14 1.91
N HIS A 247 -10.40 0.93 1.02
CA HIS A 247 -9.44 2.00 1.35
C HIS A 247 -9.55 3.16 0.35
N LEU A 248 -9.07 4.34 0.75
CA LEU A 248 -9.05 5.54 -0.10
C LEU A 248 -8.31 5.33 -1.42
N ASP A 249 -7.21 4.58 -1.42
CA ASP A 249 -6.40 4.38 -2.63
C ASP A 249 -7.04 3.49 -3.70
N THR A 250 -8.04 2.69 -3.34
CA THR A 250 -8.82 1.89 -4.30
C THR A 250 -9.80 2.72 -5.12
N ILE A 251 -10.00 3.99 -4.73
CA ILE A 251 -10.93 4.93 -5.36
C ILE A 251 -10.28 6.28 -5.71
N PHE A 252 -9.06 6.55 -5.27
CA PHE A 252 -8.35 7.81 -5.53
C PHE A 252 -6.83 7.64 -5.47
N THR A 253 -6.11 8.01 -6.53
CA THR A 253 -4.63 8.07 -6.52
C THR A 253 -4.10 9.28 -7.28
N PHE A 254 -2.91 9.74 -6.92
CA PHE A 254 -2.18 10.76 -7.66
C PHE A 254 -1.44 10.12 -8.84
N ALA A 255 -1.53 10.75 -10.01
CA ALA A 255 -0.79 10.38 -11.22
C ALA A 255 0.35 11.37 -11.54
N ASP A 256 0.16 12.64 -11.20
CA ASP A 256 1.16 13.73 -11.27
C ASP A 256 0.99 14.66 -10.04
N GLU A 257 1.76 15.75 -9.94
CA GLU A 257 1.68 16.72 -8.84
C GLU A 257 0.27 17.30 -8.63
N THR A 258 -0.48 17.50 -9.71
CA THR A 258 -1.83 18.10 -9.69
C THR A 258 -2.87 17.29 -10.47
N GLU A 259 -2.54 16.05 -10.81
CA GLU A 259 -3.41 15.16 -11.58
C GLU A 259 -3.66 13.87 -10.82
N CYS A 260 -4.92 13.47 -10.75
CA CYS A 260 -5.36 12.31 -10.00
C CYS A 260 -6.28 11.45 -10.86
N VAL A 261 -6.33 10.15 -10.57
CA VAL A 261 -7.41 9.26 -11.05
C VAL A 261 -8.35 8.99 -9.90
N ALA A 262 -9.64 9.22 -10.12
CA ALA A 262 -10.67 9.13 -9.10
C ALA A 262 -11.87 8.31 -9.60
N PHE A 263 -12.39 7.43 -8.75
CA PHE A 263 -13.68 6.78 -8.97
C PHE A 263 -14.81 7.80 -8.74
N PRO A 264 -15.56 8.18 -9.80
CA PRO A 264 -16.45 9.34 -9.71
C PRO A 264 -17.53 9.23 -8.62
N PRO A 265 -18.26 8.10 -8.46
CA PRO A 265 -19.29 7.96 -7.45
C PRO A 265 -18.81 8.12 -6.00
N ALA A 266 -17.58 7.71 -5.67
CA ALA A 266 -17.07 7.74 -4.29
C ALA A 266 -16.23 8.98 -3.95
N ILE A 267 -15.78 9.74 -4.94
CA ILE A 267 -14.89 10.89 -4.74
C ILE A 267 -15.45 12.17 -5.36
N MET A 268 -15.80 12.14 -6.64
CA MET A 268 -16.17 13.34 -7.40
C MET A 268 -17.63 13.76 -7.14
N GLU A 269 -18.51 12.79 -6.90
CA GLU A 269 -19.93 13.02 -6.62
C GLU A 269 -20.21 13.24 -5.13
N GLN A 270 -19.21 13.00 -4.26
CA GLN A 270 -19.32 13.20 -2.82
C GLN A 270 -19.02 14.66 -2.46
N THR A 271 -19.78 15.19 -1.51
CA THR A 271 -19.58 16.54 -0.98
C THR A 271 -19.64 16.54 0.54
N HIS A 272 -18.96 17.51 1.16
CA HIS A 272 -18.89 17.70 2.62
C HIS A 272 -18.33 16.47 3.37
N ASN A 273 -17.61 15.59 2.68
CA ASN A 273 -17.01 14.37 3.23
C ASN A 273 -15.51 14.52 3.54
N VAL A 274 -14.99 15.77 3.55
CA VAL A 274 -13.58 16.04 3.82
C VAL A 274 -13.45 17.02 4.99
N VAL A 275 -12.64 16.63 5.98
CA VAL A 275 -12.30 17.45 7.15
C VAL A 275 -10.80 17.63 7.19
N ASP A 276 -10.34 18.88 7.16
CA ASP A 276 -8.95 19.25 7.37
C ASP A 276 -8.69 19.34 8.88
N LEU A 277 -7.75 18.52 9.35
CA LEU A 277 -7.22 18.53 10.70
C LEU A 277 -5.86 19.22 10.67
N PHE A 278 -5.72 20.31 11.42
CA PHE A 278 -4.51 21.13 11.45
C PHE A 278 -4.14 21.54 12.87
N SER A 279 -2.86 21.87 13.09
CA SER A 279 -2.38 22.26 14.42
C SER A 279 -2.89 23.66 14.80
N GLY A 280 -3.55 23.76 15.95
CA GLY A 280 -3.89 25.02 16.61
C GLY A 280 -3.01 25.28 17.84
N GLY A 281 -1.76 24.82 17.84
CA GLY A 281 -0.91 24.79 19.03
C GLY A 281 -1.16 23.52 19.85
N ASP A 282 -1.69 23.67 21.06
CA ASP A 282 -1.91 22.56 22.00
C ASP A 282 -3.08 21.63 21.62
N PHE A 283 -3.90 22.04 20.65
CA PHE A 283 -5.08 21.30 20.21
C PHE A 283 -5.10 21.12 18.69
N VAL A 284 -5.75 20.03 18.24
CA VAL A 284 -6.08 19.84 16.82
C VAL A 284 -7.34 20.65 16.51
N GLN A 285 -7.24 21.55 15.55
CA GLN A 285 -8.37 22.28 14.99
C GLN A 285 -8.90 21.53 13.77
N SER A 286 -10.17 21.77 13.43
CA SER A 286 -10.78 21.18 12.26
C SER A 286 -11.61 22.19 11.46
N ARG A 287 -11.66 22.00 10.15
CA ARG A 287 -12.59 22.68 9.25
C ARG A 287 -13.05 21.72 8.15
N GLN A 288 -14.30 21.88 7.73
CA GLN A 288 -14.88 21.06 6.67
C GLN A 288 -14.67 21.73 5.31
N PHE A 289 -14.37 20.91 4.30
CA PHE A 289 -14.31 21.34 2.91
C PHE A 289 -15.47 20.77 2.10
N TYR A 290 -15.85 21.47 1.03
CA TYR A 290 -16.93 21.05 0.14
C TYR A 290 -16.62 19.74 -0.59
N SER A 291 -15.37 19.55 -1.03
CA SER A 291 -14.92 18.32 -1.70
C SER A 291 -13.42 18.12 -1.53
N LEU A 292 -12.92 16.93 -1.86
CA LEU A 292 -11.49 16.64 -1.83
C LEU A 292 -10.69 17.52 -2.80
N LYS A 293 -11.22 17.73 -4.01
CA LYS A 293 -10.64 18.63 -5.00
C LYS A 293 -10.49 20.05 -4.45
N HIS A 294 -11.56 20.60 -3.88
CA HIS A 294 -11.55 21.94 -3.29
C HIS A 294 -10.56 22.04 -2.12
N ALA A 295 -10.47 21.02 -1.26
CA ALA A 295 -9.50 21.00 -0.16
C ALA A 295 -8.05 21.04 -0.68
N LEU A 296 -7.71 20.23 -1.68
CA LEU A 296 -6.38 20.22 -2.29
C LEU A 296 -6.06 21.55 -2.96
N GLU A 297 -7.00 22.14 -3.70
CA GLU A 297 -6.80 23.41 -4.40
C GLU A 297 -6.60 24.57 -3.42
N GLU A 298 -7.44 24.66 -2.38
CA GLU A 298 -7.34 25.72 -1.36
C GLU A 298 -6.02 25.63 -0.57
N LEU A 299 -5.62 24.42 -0.16
CA LEU A 299 -4.42 24.24 0.66
C LEU A 299 -3.11 24.40 -0.10
N THR A 300 -3.10 24.08 -1.39
CA THR A 300 -1.88 24.13 -2.22
C THR A 300 -1.78 25.39 -3.06
N GLY A 301 -2.90 26.09 -3.32
CA GLY A 301 -2.98 27.18 -4.28
C GLY A 301 -2.79 26.74 -5.74
N LYS A 302 -2.89 25.44 -6.03
CA LYS A 302 -2.78 24.87 -7.39
C LYS A 302 -4.14 24.33 -7.85
N GLU A 303 -4.42 24.41 -9.14
CA GLU A 303 -5.59 23.75 -9.73
C GLU A 303 -5.35 22.23 -9.84
N PHE A 304 -6.36 21.42 -9.52
CA PHE A 304 -6.28 19.97 -9.60
C PHE A 304 -7.17 19.41 -10.72
N THR A 305 -6.67 18.38 -11.40
CA THR A 305 -7.41 17.62 -12.42
C THR A 305 -7.71 16.22 -11.91
N PHE A 306 -9.00 15.84 -11.86
CA PHE A 306 -9.45 14.50 -11.48
C PHE A 306 -9.96 13.77 -12.73
N MET A 307 -9.16 12.83 -13.23
CA MET A 307 -9.51 11.93 -14.33
C MET A 307 -10.43 10.82 -13.83
N LYS A 308 -11.49 10.52 -14.59
CA LYS A 308 -12.51 9.54 -14.20
C LYS A 308 -12.02 8.11 -14.44
N CYS A 309 -11.88 7.33 -13.36
CA CYS A 309 -11.71 5.88 -13.47
C CYS A 309 -12.91 5.27 -14.22
N GLY A 310 -12.64 4.54 -15.30
CA GLY A 310 -13.64 3.94 -16.17
C GLY A 310 -14.39 4.90 -17.11
N GLY A 311 -13.93 6.14 -17.25
CA GLY A 311 -14.46 7.12 -18.21
C GLY A 311 -15.83 7.71 -17.84
N GLU A 312 -16.59 8.12 -18.86
CA GLU A 312 -17.87 8.82 -18.69
C GLU A 312 -19.06 7.88 -18.42
N GLU A 313 -18.95 6.60 -18.80
CA GLU A 313 -20.05 5.65 -18.76
C GLU A 313 -20.09 4.91 -17.41
N GLN A 314 -21.19 5.03 -16.68
CA GLN A 314 -21.27 4.58 -15.28
C GLN A 314 -20.98 3.08 -15.12
N ILE A 315 -21.43 2.21 -16.03
CA ILE A 315 -21.15 0.77 -15.93
C ILE A 315 -19.65 0.52 -16.04
N SER A 316 -18.98 1.20 -16.97
CA SER A 316 -17.52 1.15 -17.10
C SER A 316 -16.79 1.64 -15.84
N GLN A 317 -17.26 2.72 -15.21
CA GLN A 317 -16.72 3.20 -13.93
C GLN A 317 -16.76 2.13 -12.83
N TYR A 318 -17.91 1.49 -12.61
CA TYR A 318 -18.01 0.42 -11.60
C TYR A 318 -17.18 -0.82 -11.95
N ARG A 319 -17.13 -1.20 -13.23
CA ARG A 319 -16.36 -2.38 -13.67
C ARG A 319 -14.87 -2.17 -13.49
N GLU A 320 -14.36 -1.00 -13.85
CA GLU A 320 -12.92 -0.73 -13.72
C GLU A 320 -12.52 -0.38 -12.30
N GLN A 321 -13.41 0.23 -11.50
CA GLN A 321 -13.17 0.36 -10.06
C GLN A 321 -13.04 -1.00 -9.39
N TRP A 322 -13.89 -1.98 -9.75
CA TRP A 322 -13.81 -3.34 -9.21
C TRP A 322 -12.47 -4.03 -9.50
N THR A 323 -11.83 -3.68 -10.63
CA THR A 323 -10.52 -4.19 -11.03
C THR A 323 -9.42 -3.17 -10.76
N ASP A 324 -9.60 -2.32 -9.75
CA ASP A 324 -8.59 -1.42 -9.21
C ASP A 324 -8.08 -0.36 -10.21
N GLY A 325 -8.94 0.10 -11.11
CA GLY A 325 -8.63 1.12 -12.13
C GLY A 325 -8.23 2.48 -11.56
N ALA A 326 -8.71 2.83 -10.36
CA ALA A 326 -8.27 4.03 -9.64
C ALA A 326 -7.03 3.80 -8.77
N ASN A 327 -6.55 2.56 -8.61
CA ASN A 327 -5.40 2.19 -7.78
C ASN A 327 -4.10 2.12 -8.61
N LEU A 328 -3.79 3.21 -9.30
CA LEU A 328 -2.56 3.33 -10.08
C LEU A 328 -1.36 3.61 -9.17
N PHE A 329 -0.20 3.15 -9.59
CA PHE A 329 1.06 3.43 -8.88
C PHE A 329 1.94 4.38 -9.68
N ALA A 330 2.26 5.54 -9.12
CA ALA A 330 3.19 6.49 -9.74
C ALA A 330 4.65 6.06 -9.52
N LEU A 331 5.40 5.95 -10.62
CA LEU A 331 6.84 5.66 -10.64
C LEU A 331 7.66 6.96 -10.63
N ALA A 332 7.12 8.01 -11.24
CA ALA A 332 7.61 9.37 -11.27
C ALA A 332 6.43 10.32 -11.58
N PRO A 333 6.59 11.65 -11.48
CA PRO A 333 5.51 12.58 -11.84
C PRO A 333 5.07 12.36 -13.30
N GLY A 334 3.78 12.08 -13.49
CA GLY A 334 3.19 11.80 -14.79
C GLY A 334 3.50 10.41 -15.37
N VAL A 335 4.21 9.54 -14.64
CA VAL A 335 4.50 8.16 -15.07
C VAL A 335 3.87 7.17 -14.10
N VAL A 336 2.79 6.52 -14.53
CA VAL A 336 1.99 5.62 -13.69
C VAL A 336 1.89 4.23 -14.29
N VAL A 337 1.61 3.23 -13.46
CA VAL A 337 1.39 1.85 -13.86
C VAL A 337 0.11 1.27 -13.26
N GLY A 338 -0.61 0.47 -14.04
CA GLY A 338 -1.85 -0.21 -13.66
C GLY A 338 -2.22 -1.37 -14.59
N TYR A 339 -3.31 -2.08 -14.29
CA TYR A 339 -3.71 -3.25 -15.07
C TYR A 339 -4.29 -2.88 -16.44
N GLY A 340 -3.78 -3.50 -17.51
CA GLY A 340 -4.20 -3.24 -18.90
C GLY A 340 -5.66 -3.52 -19.22
N ARG A 341 -6.36 -4.26 -18.35
CA ARG A 341 -7.81 -4.49 -18.48
C ARG A 341 -8.67 -3.24 -18.24
N ASN A 342 -8.13 -2.22 -17.58
CA ASN A 342 -8.84 -0.97 -17.27
C ASN A 342 -8.77 0.01 -18.46
N THR A 343 -9.27 -0.44 -19.60
CA THR A 343 -9.14 0.25 -20.89
C THR A 343 -9.74 1.64 -20.91
N LYS A 344 -10.90 1.87 -20.29
CA LYS A 344 -11.58 3.17 -20.25
C LYS A 344 -10.85 4.17 -19.38
N THR A 345 -10.21 3.71 -18.32
CA THR A 345 -9.30 4.54 -17.51
C THR A 345 -8.10 4.99 -18.35
N PHE A 346 -7.43 4.09 -19.07
CA PHE A 346 -6.31 4.47 -19.94
C PHE A 346 -6.73 5.36 -21.12
N GLU A 347 -7.89 5.11 -21.74
CA GLU A 347 -8.49 6.01 -22.74
C GLU A 347 -8.70 7.41 -22.15
N THR A 348 -9.26 7.49 -20.94
CA THR A 348 -9.44 8.77 -20.23
C THR A 348 -8.09 9.44 -19.98
N MET A 349 -7.07 8.72 -19.52
CA MET A 349 -5.74 9.29 -19.32
C MET A 349 -5.12 9.80 -20.63
N ALA A 350 -5.37 9.12 -21.76
CA ALA A 350 -4.92 9.56 -23.07
C ALA A 350 -5.57 10.89 -23.49
N ASP A 351 -6.85 11.10 -23.18
CA ASP A 351 -7.53 12.39 -23.40
C ASP A 351 -6.87 13.54 -22.60
N TYR A 352 -6.18 13.24 -21.50
CA TYR A 352 -5.41 14.19 -20.69
C TYR A 352 -3.90 14.21 -21.02
N GLY A 353 -3.51 13.61 -22.16
CA GLY A 353 -2.17 13.70 -22.72
C GLY A 353 -1.18 12.64 -22.24
N TYR A 354 -1.63 11.59 -21.55
CA TYR A 354 -0.77 10.44 -21.24
C TYR A 354 -0.58 9.56 -22.48
N THR A 355 0.67 9.20 -22.77
CA THR A 355 0.97 8.16 -23.76
C THR A 355 0.80 6.80 -23.12
N HIS A 356 -0.07 5.97 -23.68
CA HIS A 356 -0.22 4.58 -23.23
C HIS A 356 0.96 3.73 -23.74
N MET A 357 1.58 2.97 -22.84
CA MET A 357 2.62 1.99 -23.16
C MET A 357 2.29 0.66 -22.50
N THR A 358 2.55 -0.45 -23.20
CA THR A 358 2.55 -1.77 -22.59
C THR A 358 3.79 -1.97 -21.70
N GLN A 359 3.74 -2.97 -20.82
CA GLN A 359 4.88 -3.39 -20.01
C GLN A 359 6.13 -3.67 -20.86
N PHE A 360 5.95 -4.27 -22.04
CA PHE A 360 7.04 -4.66 -22.93
C PHE A 360 7.69 -3.43 -23.59
N GLU A 361 6.89 -2.52 -24.15
CA GLU A 361 7.38 -1.29 -24.78
C GLU A 361 8.11 -0.41 -23.76
N PHE A 362 7.56 -0.28 -22.55
CA PHE A 362 8.18 0.53 -21.51
C PHE A 362 9.52 -0.05 -21.05
N VAL A 363 9.57 -1.36 -20.79
CA VAL A 363 10.81 -2.02 -20.39
C VAL A 363 11.85 -1.95 -21.51
N GLU A 364 11.48 -2.15 -22.77
CA GLU A 364 12.40 -2.00 -23.90
C GLU A 364 13.00 -0.58 -23.99
N GLU A 365 12.17 0.45 -23.81
CA GLU A 365 12.63 1.84 -23.90
C GLU A 365 13.53 2.26 -22.72
N TYR A 366 13.17 1.87 -21.49
CA TYR A 366 13.75 2.44 -20.26
C TYR A 366 14.72 1.52 -19.49
N LYS A 367 14.78 0.23 -19.80
CA LYS A 367 15.67 -0.72 -19.09
C LYS A 367 17.13 -0.26 -19.13
N GLY A 368 17.72 -0.16 -17.93
CA GLY A 368 19.10 0.29 -17.74
C GLY A 368 19.31 1.80 -17.87
N LYS A 369 18.28 2.57 -18.24
CA LYS A 369 18.33 4.04 -18.36
C LYS A 369 17.65 4.72 -17.16
N GLY A 370 16.54 4.17 -16.68
CA GLY A 370 15.67 4.85 -15.72
C GLY A 370 14.88 5.99 -16.37
N ILE A 371 13.87 6.49 -15.67
CA ILE A 371 13.16 7.71 -16.06
C ILE A 371 14.09 8.91 -15.77
N PRO A 372 14.31 9.84 -16.73
CA PRO A 372 15.09 11.04 -16.48
C PRO A 372 14.50 11.90 -15.35
N ALA A 373 15.34 12.51 -14.51
CA ALA A 373 14.89 13.34 -13.40
C ALA A 373 14.05 14.55 -13.85
N ASP A 374 14.33 15.07 -15.05
CA ASP A 374 13.62 16.18 -15.70
C ASP A 374 12.51 15.70 -16.67
N ASN A 375 12.09 14.44 -16.57
CA ASN A 375 11.06 13.88 -17.44
C ASN A 375 9.79 14.75 -17.44
N ARG A 376 9.36 15.13 -18.64
CA ARG A 376 8.10 15.85 -18.88
C ARG A 376 7.08 14.99 -19.63
N LYS A 377 7.44 13.76 -20.03
CA LYS A 377 6.52 12.86 -20.72
C LYS A 377 5.53 12.28 -19.71
N LYS A 378 4.25 12.36 -20.04
CA LYS A 378 3.19 11.65 -19.32
C LYS A 378 3.02 10.27 -19.92
N ILE A 379 3.18 9.22 -19.12
CA ILE A 379 3.19 7.83 -19.56
C ILE A 379 2.27 7.02 -18.65
N ALA A 380 1.30 6.34 -19.24
CA ALA A 380 0.43 5.41 -18.54
C ALA A 380 0.80 3.99 -18.98
N ILE A 381 1.39 3.21 -18.08
CA ILE A 381 1.94 1.89 -18.36
C ILE A 381 0.90 0.84 -17.97
N SER A 382 0.55 -0.03 -18.90
CA SER A 382 -0.31 -1.19 -18.61
C SER A 382 0.50 -2.47 -18.50
N PHE A 383 0.19 -3.28 -17.48
CA PHE A 383 0.69 -4.65 -17.36
C PHE A 383 -0.45 -5.67 -17.26
N GLU A 384 -0.14 -6.93 -17.56
CA GLU A 384 -1.09 -8.03 -17.42
C GLU A 384 -1.37 -8.33 -15.95
N GLY A 385 -2.63 -8.60 -15.63
CA GLY A 385 -3.07 -8.76 -14.24
C GLY A 385 -4.37 -9.54 -14.16
N HIS A 386 -4.46 -10.64 -14.91
CA HIS A 386 -5.63 -11.52 -14.93
C HIS A 386 -5.82 -12.23 -13.60
N GLU A 387 -4.73 -12.65 -12.95
CA GLU A 387 -4.77 -13.31 -11.65
C GLU A 387 -4.62 -12.33 -10.50
N LEU A 388 -3.67 -11.39 -10.55
CA LEU A 388 -3.42 -10.44 -9.45
C LEU A 388 -4.66 -9.59 -9.10
N CYS A 389 -5.39 -9.10 -10.10
CA CYS A 389 -6.58 -8.29 -9.85
C CYS A 389 -7.71 -9.04 -9.12
N ARG A 390 -7.71 -10.38 -9.15
CA ARG A 390 -8.74 -11.20 -8.48
C ARG A 390 -8.57 -11.18 -6.95
N GLY A 391 -7.37 -10.80 -6.48
CA GLY A 391 -7.12 -10.49 -5.07
C GLY A 391 -7.65 -9.13 -4.60
N ARG A 392 -8.23 -8.32 -5.51
CA ARG A 392 -8.72 -6.94 -5.26
C ARG A 392 -7.69 -5.97 -4.72
N GLY A 393 -6.56 -5.90 -5.43
CA GLY A 393 -5.62 -4.80 -5.29
C GLY A 393 -4.96 -4.47 -6.62
N GLY A 394 -4.73 -3.18 -6.85
CA GLY A 394 -3.96 -2.67 -7.97
C GLY A 394 -2.46 -2.67 -7.71
N ALA A 395 -1.72 -2.03 -8.62
CA ALA A 395 -0.28 -1.87 -8.49
C ALA A 395 0.10 -1.12 -7.19
N ARG A 396 -0.72 -0.16 -6.75
CA ARG A 396 -0.43 0.60 -5.52
C ARG A 396 -0.63 -0.26 -4.27
N CYS A 397 -1.63 -1.14 -4.24
CA CYS A 397 -1.85 -2.08 -3.13
C CYS A 397 -0.67 -3.05 -2.92
N MET A 398 -0.01 -3.46 -4.01
CA MET A 398 1.12 -4.40 -3.95
C MET A 398 2.46 -3.75 -3.55
N THR A 399 2.46 -2.45 -3.22
CA THR A 399 3.70 -1.69 -2.99
C THR A 399 3.70 -0.94 -1.67
N LEU A 400 4.86 -0.93 -1.02
CA LEU A 400 5.18 -0.04 0.08
C LEU A 400 6.40 0.82 -0.31
N PRO A 401 6.19 2.02 -0.88
CA PRO A 401 7.25 2.97 -1.15
C PRO A 401 7.93 3.36 0.16
N ILE A 402 9.25 3.25 0.16
CA ILE A 402 10.08 3.66 1.29
C ILE A 402 11.00 4.82 0.92
N SER A 403 11.22 5.09 -0.38
CA SER A 403 12.05 6.22 -0.81
C SER A 403 11.54 6.80 -2.12
N ARG A 404 11.22 8.10 -2.09
CA ARG A 404 10.92 8.94 -3.26
C ARG A 404 11.74 10.24 -3.21
N LEU A 405 12.07 10.80 -4.38
CA LEU A 405 12.72 12.11 -4.52
C LEU A 405 11.81 13.15 -5.17
#